data_AF-A0A4V0WW90-F1
#
_entry.id   AF-A0A4V0WW90-F1
#
_cell.length_a   1.000
_cell.length_b   1.000
_cell.length_c   1.000
_cell.angle_alpha   90.00
_cell.angle_beta   90.00
_cell.angle_gamma   90.00
#
_symmetry.space_group_name_H-M   'P 1'
#
loop_
_entity.id
_entity.type
_entity.pdbx_description
1 polymer ?
#
loop_
_entity_poly.entity_id
_entity_poly.type
_entity_poly.pdbx_seq_one_letter_code
_entity_poly.pdbx_strand_id
1 'polypeptide(L)'
;MDRFTMSLAAFASLVALTFALVTADRWHRRRLMHHGAWAMAMALFFVGSFALWWATATGWSNGVFRVFFTAGAVLNVAWLALGSIALLAGDRVARPLRAVLALLSTFAIGVMAVAPTTAPFVSDEFPRARDHFGVLPRILAAVGSGVPALIIIVGALWSVARLASGRTPAVGGARREGLVSAPRLVMSNVLIALGTLVLSASGSLAGRLGEERAFTVTLSIGVVVLFVGFLVPSARVTAQGTTGRTATRTV
;
A
#
# COMPACT_ATOMS: atom_id res chain seq x y z
N MET A 1 -1.80 -14.12 -24.04
CA MET A 1 -0.93 -13.34 -23.10
C MET A 1 0.38 -14.06 -22.75
N ASP A 2 1.40 -13.34 -22.25
CA ASP A 2 2.75 -13.87 -21.94
C ASP A 2 2.82 -14.60 -20.59
N ARG A 3 3.43 -15.80 -20.56
CA ARG A 3 3.62 -16.62 -19.35
C ARG A 3 4.44 -15.91 -18.27
N PHE A 4 5.36 -15.03 -18.67
CA PHE A 4 6.16 -14.24 -17.73
C PHE A 4 5.29 -13.27 -16.92
N THR A 5 4.38 -12.54 -17.57
CA THR A 5 3.43 -11.63 -16.90
C THR A 5 2.55 -12.38 -15.92
N MET A 6 1.97 -13.51 -16.35
CA MET A 6 1.14 -14.35 -15.49
C MET A 6 1.90 -14.78 -14.21
N SER A 7 3.16 -15.21 -14.35
CA SER A 7 3.98 -15.64 -13.22
C SER A 7 4.28 -14.49 -12.24
N LEU A 8 4.58 -13.29 -12.75
CA LEU A 8 4.80 -12.12 -11.88
C LEU A 8 3.52 -11.66 -11.17
N ALA A 9 2.37 -11.70 -11.83
CA ALA A 9 1.09 -11.36 -11.21
C ALA A 9 0.72 -12.37 -10.11
N ALA A 10 0.96 -13.67 -10.34
CA ALA A 10 0.81 -14.71 -9.33
C ALA A 10 1.75 -14.46 -8.14
N PHE A 11 3.03 -14.17 -8.41
CA PHE A 11 4.00 -13.84 -7.36
C PHE A 11 3.55 -12.62 -6.54
N ALA A 12 3.15 -11.54 -7.19
CA ALA A 12 2.69 -10.32 -6.52
C ALA A 12 1.46 -10.59 -5.64
N SER A 13 0.51 -11.40 -6.12
CA SER A 13 -0.68 -11.78 -5.35
C SER A 13 -0.32 -12.63 -4.13
N LEU A 14 0.56 -13.63 -4.27
CA LEU A 14 1.02 -14.45 -3.14
C LEU A 14 1.78 -13.63 -2.08
N VAL A 15 2.64 -12.72 -2.50
CA VAL A 15 3.35 -11.80 -1.59
C VAL A 15 2.35 -10.90 -0.87
N ALA A 16 1.41 -10.29 -1.60
CA ALA A 16 0.38 -9.44 -1.01
C ALA A 16 -0.54 -10.21 -0.04
N LEU A 17 -0.91 -11.45 -0.36
CA LEU A 17 -1.72 -12.32 0.49
C LEU A 17 -0.98 -12.65 1.79
N THR A 18 0.27 -13.10 1.67
CA THR A 18 1.13 -13.40 2.83
C THR A 18 1.22 -12.18 3.74
N PHE A 19 1.42 -11.02 3.14
CA PHE A 19 1.51 -9.77 3.87
C PHE A 19 0.18 -9.38 4.54
N ALA A 20 -0.94 -9.51 3.83
CA ALA A 20 -2.27 -9.26 4.37
C ALA A 20 -2.55 -10.15 5.60
N LEU A 21 -2.23 -11.44 5.53
CA LEU A 21 -2.41 -12.40 6.62
C LEU A 21 -1.52 -12.08 7.82
N VAL A 22 -0.22 -11.81 7.60
CA VAL A 22 0.72 -11.43 8.66
C VAL A 22 0.26 -10.15 9.37
N THR A 23 -0.27 -9.18 8.62
CA THR A 23 -0.76 -7.92 9.17
C THR A 23 -2.09 -8.08 9.89
N ALA A 24 -2.98 -8.93 9.37
CA ALA A 24 -4.27 -9.24 9.97
C ALA A 24 -4.12 -9.98 11.31
N ASP A 25 -3.24 -10.99 11.40
CA ASP A 25 -2.96 -11.68 12.68
C ASP A 25 -2.46 -10.69 13.75
N ARG A 26 -1.59 -9.76 13.37
CA ARG A 26 -1.10 -8.71 14.27
C ARG A 26 -2.21 -7.73 14.68
N TRP A 27 -3.06 -7.34 13.75
CA TRP A 27 -4.22 -6.49 14.06
C TRP A 27 -5.19 -7.20 15.01
N HIS A 28 -5.44 -8.49 14.82
CA HIS A 28 -6.29 -9.28 15.71
C HIS A 28 -5.74 -9.31 17.14
N ARG A 29 -4.42 -9.45 17.31
CA ARG A 29 -3.77 -9.53 18.64
C ARG A 29 -3.64 -8.19 19.37
N ARG A 30 -3.43 -7.06 18.67
CA ARG A 30 -3.14 -5.76 19.31
C ARG A 30 -4.20 -4.68 19.08
N ARG A 31 -5.11 -4.86 18.11
CA ARG A 31 -6.18 -3.94 17.70
C ARG A 31 -5.76 -2.49 17.42
N LEU A 32 -4.47 -2.22 17.19
CA LEU A 32 -3.99 -0.87 16.87
C LEU A 32 -4.46 -0.44 15.47
N MET A 33 -4.95 0.80 15.37
CA MET A 33 -5.62 1.34 14.18
C MET A 33 -4.75 1.34 12.91
N HIS A 34 -3.45 1.58 13.06
CA HIS A 34 -2.50 1.60 11.93
C HIS A 34 -2.34 0.23 11.27
N HIS A 35 -2.39 -0.86 12.06
CA HIS A 35 -2.35 -2.22 11.49
C HIS A 35 -3.62 -2.55 10.70
N GLY A 36 -4.79 -2.02 11.10
CA GLY A 36 -6.04 -2.23 10.37
C GLY A 36 -6.07 -1.56 9.00
N ALA A 37 -5.58 -0.32 8.89
CA ALA A 37 -5.50 0.38 7.60
C ALA A 37 -4.53 -0.30 6.63
N TRP A 38 -3.37 -0.72 7.14
CA TRP A 38 -2.37 -1.47 6.36
C TRP A 38 -2.85 -2.86 5.96
N ALA A 39 -3.54 -3.59 6.84
CA ALA A 39 -4.17 -4.86 6.49
C ALA A 39 -5.16 -4.69 5.34
N MET A 40 -6.01 -3.65 5.39
CA MET A 40 -6.98 -3.36 4.35
C MET A 40 -6.31 -3.02 3.02
N ALA A 41 -5.28 -2.16 3.04
CA ALA A 41 -4.51 -1.85 1.84
C ALA A 41 -3.91 -3.12 1.20
N MET A 42 -3.36 -4.04 2.00
CA MET A 42 -2.78 -5.27 1.48
C MET A 42 -3.81 -6.28 1.00
N ALA A 43 -4.97 -6.33 1.62
CA ALA A 43 -6.10 -7.10 1.10
C ALA A 43 -6.54 -6.56 -0.27
N LEU A 44 -6.64 -5.24 -0.43
CA LEU A 44 -6.94 -4.61 -1.72
C LEU A 44 -5.84 -4.87 -2.76
N PHE A 45 -4.57 -4.80 -2.34
CA PHE A 45 -3.43 -5.12 -3.22
C PHE A 45 -3.49 -6.57 -3.70
N PHE A 46 -3.81 -7.51 -2.80
CA PHE A 46 -4.01 -8.91 -3.13
C PHE A 46 -5.17 -9.08 -4.12
N VAL A 47 -6.33 -8.50 -3.84
CA VAL A 47 -7.50 -8.57 -4.74
C VAL A 47 -7.16 -8.02 -6.13
N GLY A 48 -6.46 -6.88 -6.20
CA GLY A 48 -6.00 -6.30 -7.47
C GLY A 48 -5.03 -7.22 -8.21
N SER A 49 -3.96 -7.67 -7.55
CA SER A 49 -2.95 -8.55 -8.16
C SER A 49 -3.51 -9.91 -8.57
N PHE A 50 -4.46 -10.45 -7.80
CA PHE A 50 -5.15 -11.70 -8.12
C PHE A 50 -6.08 -11.53 -9.31
N ALA A 51 -6.84 -10.43 -9.39
CA ALA A 51 -7.65 -10.10 -10.55
C ALA A 51 -6.79 -9.95 -11.81
N LEU A 52 -5.61 -9.32 -11.70
CA LEU A 52 -4.64 -9.25 -12.79
C LEU A 52 -4.16 -10.64 -13.21
N TRP A 53 -3.74 -11.48 -12.26
CA TRP A 53 -3.32 -12.85 -12.56
C TRP A 53 -4.44 -13.62 -13.27
N TRP A 54 -5.67 -13.54 -12.75
CA TRP A 54 -6.84 -14.18 -13.33
C TRP A 54 -7.11 -13.70 -14.75
N ALA A 55 -7.03 -12.39 -15.00
CA ALA A 55 -7.17 -11.81 -16.33
C ALA A 55 -6.07 -12.30 -17.28
N THR A 56 -4.81 -12.36 -16.83
CA THR A 56 -3.72 -12.89 -17.65
C THR A 56 -3.83 -14.39 -17.94
N ALA A 57 -4.59 -15.12 -17.13
CA ALA A 57 -4.81 -16.55 -17.28
C ALA A 57 -6.03 -16.91 -18.15
N THR A 58 -7.12 -16.15 -18.01
CA THR A 58 -8.43 -16.47 -18.59
C THR A 58 -8.94 -15.44 -19.60
N GLY A 59 -8.23 -14.32 -19.73
CA GLY A 59 -8.63 -13.17 -20.53
C GLY A 59 -9.32 -12.07 -19.71
N TRP A 60 -9.29 -10.85 -20.23
CA TRP A 60 -9.97 -9.72 -19.62
C TRP A 60 -11.48 -9.78 -19.78
N SER A 61 -12.19 -9.46 -18.70
CA SER A 61 -13.64 -9.27 -18.70
C SER A 61 -14.03 -8.04 -17.90
N ASN A 62 -15.27 -7.61 -18.09
CA ASN A 62 -15.85 -6.44 -17.43
C ASN A 62 -15.73 -6.51 -15.89
N GLY A 63 -16.14 -7.65 -15.32
CA GLY A 63 -16.10 -7.85 -13.87
C GLY A 63 -14.68 -7.83 -13.32
N VAL A 64 -13.77 -8.58 -13.96
CA VAL A 64 -12.37 -8.68 -13.52
C VAL A 64 -11.67 -7.32 -13.60
N PHE A 65 -11.92 -6.55 -14.67
CA PHE A 65 -11.36 -5.21 -14.82
C PHE A 65 -11.88 -4.24 -13.76
N ARG A 66 -13.18 -4.27 -13.43
CA ARG A 66 -13.75 -3.44 -12.36
C ARG A 66 -13.13 -3.76 -11.01
N VAL A 67 -12.97 -5.04 -10.68
CA VAL A 67 -12.34 -5.47 -9.41
C VAL A 67 -10.90 -4.99 -9.36
N PHE A 68 -10.12 -5.27 -10.42
CA PHE A 68 -8.74 -4.82 -10.55
C PHE A 68 -8.60 -3.30 -10.39
N PHE A 69 -9.40 -2.53 -11.13
CA PHE A 69 -9.32 -1.08 -11.16
C PHE A 69 -9.77 -0.45 -9.83
N THR A 70 -10.88 -0.94 -9.26
CA THR A 70 -11.40 -0.42 -7.99
C THR A 70 -10.43 -0.72 -6.85
N ALA A 71 -9.97 -1.96 -6.75
CA ALA A 71 -9.06 -2.36 -5.69
C ALA A 71 -7.73 -1.63 -5.81
N GLY A 72 -7.08 -1.69 -6.98
CA GLY A 72 -5.74 -1.15 -7.20
C GLY A 72 -5.69 0.38 -7.34
N ALA A 73 -6.44 0.94 -8.28
CA ALA A 73 -6.30 2.34 -8.69
C ALA A 73 -7.16 3.31 -7.87
N VAL A 74 -8.30 2.86 -7.33
CA VAL A 74 -9.22 3.74 -6.61
C VAL A 74 -8.99 3.71 -5.11
N LEU A 75 -8.85 2.52 -4.51
CA LEU A 75 -8.89 2.35 -3.06
C LEU A 75 -7.52 2.16 -2.42
N ASN A 76 -6.67 1.30 -2.99
CA ASN A 76 -5.47 0.80 -2.31
C ASN A 76 -4.54 1.91 -1.79
N VAL A 77 -4.18 2.89 -2.64
CA VAL A 77 -3.26 3.97 -2.26
C VAL A 77 -3.84 4.86 -1.16
N ALA A 78 -5.16 5.10 -1.17
CA ALA A 78 -5.84 5.86 -0.12
C ALA A 78 -5.75 5.17 1.25
N TRP A 79 -5.93 3.85 1.28
CA TRP A 79 -5.77 3.06 2.51
C TRP A 79 -4.30 2.98 2.97
N LEU A 80 -3.34 2.95 2.05
CA LEU A 80 -1.92 3.08 2.37
C LEU A 80 -1.61 4.43 3.04
N ALA A 81 -2.07 5.54 2.45
CA ALA A 81 -1.84 6.87 2.99
C ALA A 81 -2.46 7.05 4.37
N LEU A 82 -3.66 6.50 4.60
CA LEU A 82 -4.28 6.51 5.94
C LEU A 82 -3.37 5.88 7.00
N GLY A 83 -2.69 4.77 6.66
CA GLY A 83 -1.74 4.14 7.56
C GLY A 83 -0.50 5.00 7.83
N SER A 84 0.04 5.68 6.80
CA SER A 84 1.12 6.66 6.98
C SER A 84 0.70 7.87 7.83
N ILE A 85 -0.53 8.37 7.66
CA ILE A 85 -1.10 9.44 8.49
C ILE A 85 -1.25 8.97 9.93
N ALA A 86 -1.73 7.74 10.15
CA ALA A 86 -1.84 7.17 11.49
C ALA A 86 -0.49 7.08 12.21
N LEU A 87 0.59 6.80 11.48
CA LEU A 87 1.95 6.82 12.05
C LEU A 87 2.42 8.23 12.43
N LEU A 88 2.18 9.22 11.55
CA LEU A 88 2.70 10.59 11.70
C LEU A 88 1.84 11.46 12.63
N ALA A 89 0.54 11.55 12.34
CA ALA A 89 -0.40 12.40 13.07
C ALA A 89 -1.05 11.70 14.28
N GLY A 90 -0.97 10.36 14.34
CA GLY A 90 -1.57 9.56 15.41
C GLY A 90 -3.09 9.34 15.26
N ASP A 91 -3.64 8.55 16.18
CA ASP A 91 -5.03 8.05 16.15
C ASP A 91 -6.11 9.14 16.14
N ARG A 92 -5.85 10.31 16.75
CA ARG A 92 -6.85 11.39 16.84
C ARG A 92 -7.26 11.92 15.47
N VAL A 93 -6.32 11.99 14.54
CA VAL A 93 -6.57 12.43 13.16
C VAL A 93 -6.94 11.26 12.27
N ALA A 94 -6.33 10.08 12.48
CA ALA A 94 -6.58 8.91 11.64
C ALA A 94 -7.98 8.31 11.79
N ARG A 95 -8.61 8.39 12.98
CA ARG A 95 -9.97 7.85 13.21
C ARG A 95 -11.05 8.50 12.35
N PRO A 96 -11.25 9.84 12.37
CA PRO A 96 -12.25 10.47 11.52
C PRO A 96 -11.93 10.27 10.04
N LEU A 97 -10.65 10.36 9.65
CA LEU A 97 -10.23 10.10 8.27
C LEU A 97 -10.53 8.68 7.82
N ARG A 98 -10.41 7.68 8.69
CA ARG A 98 -10.80 6.30 8.39
C ARG A 98 -12.29 6.19 8.09
N ALA A 99 -13.15 6.86 8.86
CA ALA A 99 -14.59 6.83 8.64
C ALA A 99 -14.96 7.48 7.30
N VAL A 100 -14.38 8.66 7.02
CA VAL A 100 -14.55 9.34 5.72
C VAL A 100 -14.04 8.48 4.58
N LEU A 101 -12.86 7.88 4.73
CA LEU A 101 -12.29 7.02 3.70
C LEU A 101 -13.12 5.75 3.48
N ALA A 102 -13.67 5.15 4.54
CA ALA A 102 -14.57 4.01 4.42
C ALA A 102 -15.85 4.39 3.65
N LEU A 103 -16.46 5.54 3.96
CA LEU A 103 -17.61 6.05 3.24
C LEU A 103 -17.30 6.30 1.75
N LEU A 104 -16.19 6.99 1.47
CA LEU A 104 -15.73 7.23 0.10
C LEU A 104 -15.40 5.94 -0.64
N SER A 105 -14.88 4.92 0.07
CA SER A 105 -14.61 3.60 -0.50
C SER A 105 -15.90 2.90 -0.89
N THR A 106 -16.91 2.89 -0.02
CA THR A 106 -18.22 2.32 -0.31
C THR A 106 -18.89 3.05 -1.47
N PHE A 107 -18.82 4.38 -1.50
CA PHE A 107 -19.32 5.19 -2.62
C PHE A 107 -18.61 4.84 -3.94
N ALA A 108 -17.27 4.78 -3.93
CA ALA A 108 -16.49 4.42 -5.10
C ALA A 108 -16.81 3.00 -5.60
N ILE A 109 -16.98 2.03 -4.70
CA ILE A 109 -17.40 0.66 -5.06
C ILE A 109 -18.78 0.70 -5.75
N GLY A 110 -19.73 1.46 -5.21
CA GLY A 110 -21.06 1.64 -5.83
C GLY A 110 -20.98 2.26 -7.23
N VAL A 111 -20.18 3.32 -7.39
CA VAL A 111 -19.96 3.94 -8.71
C VAL A 111 -19.34 2.95 -9.68
N MET A 112 -18.31 2.21 -9.27
CA MET A 112 -17.65 1.23 -10.14
C MET A 112 -18.54 0.02 -10.45
N ALA A 113 -19.51 -0.31 -9.58
CA ALA A 113 -20.48 -1.38 -9.81
C ALA A 113 -21.56 -1.01 -10.84
N VAL A 114 -21.93 0.26 -10.94
CA VAL A 114 -23.00 0.73 -11.85
C VAL A 114 -22.46 1.42 -13.10
N ALA A 115 -21.19 1.85 -13.10
CA ALA A 115 -20.58 2.56 -14.22
C ALA A 115 -20.77 1.79 -15.54
N PRO A 116 -21.33 2.42 -16.59
CA PRO A 116 -21.48 1.76 -17.89
C PRO A 116 -20.10 1.54 -18.52
N THR A 117 -19.93 0.39 -19.15
CA THR A 117 -18.72 0.10 -19.94
C THR A 117 -18.95 0.43 -21.40
N THR A 118 -18.07 1.25 -21.96
CA THR A 118 -18.21 1.84 -23.30
C THR A 118 -17.69 0.96 -24.43
N ALA A 119 -16.84 -0.02 -24.14
CA ALA A 119 -16.24 -0.89 -25.14
C ALA A 119 -16.19 -2.36 -24.67
N PRO A 120 -16.36 -3.33 -25.58
CA PRO A 120 -16.16 -4.74 -25.28
C PRO A 120 -14.69 -4.99 -24.90
N PHE A 121 -14.47 -5.99 -24.06
CA PHE A 121 -13.12 -6.38 -23.64
C PHE A 121 -12.55 -7.38 -24.64
N VAL A 122 -11.35 -7.08 -25.15
CA VAL A 122 -10.55 -8.03 -25.93
C VAL A 122 -9.73 -8.85 -24.93
N SER A 123 -9.86 -10.17 -24.99
CA SER A 123 -9.30 -11.09 -23.99
C SER A 123 -7.77 -10.98 -23.83
N ASP A 124 -7.06 -10.70 -24.93
CA ASP A 124 -5.60 -10.71 -24.99
C ASP A 124 -4.94 -9.32 -24.96
N GLU A 125 -5.71 -8.25 -24.78
CA GLU A 125 -5.17 -6.88 -24.71
C GLU A 125 -5.33 -6.32 -23.29
N PHE A 126 -4.29 -5.63 -22.81
CA PHE A 126 -4.34 -4.96 -21.52
C PHE A 126 -5.28 -3.74 -21.58
N PRO A 127 -6.43 -3.76 -20.86
CA PRO A 127 -7.46 -2.76 -21.00
C PRO A 127 -7.05 -1.44 -20.35
N ARG A 128 -7.35 -0.34 -21.04
CA ARG A 128 -7.13 1.01 -20.51
C ARG A 128 -8.42 1.60 -19.98
N ALA A 129 -8.33 2.24 -18.82
CA ALA A 129 -9.49 2.83 -18.16
C ALA A 129 -10.21 3.90 -19.01
N ARG A 130 -9.47 4.61 -19.89
CA ARG A 130 -10.04 5.63 -20.78
C ARG A 130 -10.95 5.07 -21.86
N ASP A 131 -10.75 3.81 -22.23
CA ASP A 131 -11.46 3.17 -23.35
C ASP A 131 -12.73 2.45 -22.84
N HIS A 132 -12.73 2.02 -21.57
CA HIS A 132 -13.83 1.26 -20.97
C HIS A 132 -14.68 2.01 -19.94
N PHE A 133 -14.18 3.11 -19.36
CA PHE A 133 -14.93 3.87 -18.36
C PHE A 133 -15.12 5.34 -18.73
N GLY A 134 -16.28 5.87 -18.33
CA GLY A 134 -16.56 7.29 -18.37
C GLY A 134 -15.67 8.13 -17.44
N VAL A 135 -15.89 9.44 -17.46
CA VAL A 135 -15.05 10.42 -16.75
C VAL A 135 -15.05 10.19 -15.23
N LEU A 136 -16.19 9.88 -14.63
CA LEU A 136 -16.32 9.76 -13.17
C LEU A 136 -15.44 8.67 -12.54
N PRO A 137 -15.47 7.39 -12.98
CA PRO A 137 -14.52 6.36 -12.56
C PRO A 137 -13.04 6.78 -12.62
N ARG A 138 -12.68 7.51 -13.68
CA ARG A 138 -11.30 7.95 -13.91
C ARG A 138 -10.89 9.06 -12.95
N ILE A 139 -11.80 10.01 -12.67
CA ILE A 139 -11.57 11.03 -11.63
C ILE A 139 -11.42 10.37 -10.27
N LEU A 140 -12.29 9.41 -9.93
CA LEU A 140 -12.18 8.67 -8.67
C LEU A 140 -10.83 7.97 -8.52
N ALA A 141 -10.33 7.33 -9.57
CA ALA A 141 -8.98 6.73 -9.57
C ALA A 141 -7.87 7.79 -9.45
N ALA A 142 -7.96 8.89 -10.22
CA ALA A 142 -6.96 9.95 -10.19
C ALA A 142 -6.87 10.60 -8.80
N VAL A 143 -8.00 10.85 -8.14
CA VAL A 143 -8.06 11.41 -6.79
C VAL A 143 -7.66 10.37 -5.75
N GLY A 144 -8.19 9.15 -5.85
CA GLY A 144 -7.96 8.04 -4.92
C GLY A 144 -6.53 7.50 -4.94
N SER A 145 -5.78 7.70 -6.02
CA SER A 145 -4.34 7.41 -6.10
C SER A 145 -3.47 8.65 -5.95
N GLY A 146 -3.77 9.73 -6.66
CA GLY A 146 -2.89 10.89 -6.75
C GLY A 146 -2.76 11.68 -5.45
N VAL A 147 -3.88 12.01 -4.79
CA VAL A 147 -3.84 12.78 -3.53
C VAL A 147 -3.16 11.95 -2.43
N PRO A 148 -3.52 10.68 -2.21
CA PRO A 148 -2.82 9.81 -1.27
C PRO A 148 -1.33 9.62 -1.55
N ALA A 149 -0.93 9.45 -2.81
CA ALA A 149 0.47 9.33 -3.19
C ALA A 149 1.27 10.58 -2.80
N LEU A 150 0.73 11.78 -3.04
CA LEU A 150 1.35 13.04 -2.61
C LEU A 150 1.51 13.10 -1.08
N ILE A 151 0.49 12.69 -0.33
CA ILE A 151 0.54 12.64 1.14
C ILE A 151 1.66 11.70 1.60
N ILE A 152 1.80 10.52 0.98
CA ILE A 152 2.85 9.55 1.30
C ILE A 152 4.24 10.16 1.03
N ILE A 153 4.45 10.74 -0.16
CA ILE A 153 5.74 11.31 -0.57
C ILE A 153 6.13 12.49 0.33
N VAL A 154 5.22 13.46 0.52
CA VAL A 154 5.47 14.62 1.38
C VAL A 154 5.68 14.19 2.82
N GLY A 155 4.88 13.23 3.32
CA GLY A 155 5.03 12.67 4.66
C GLY A 155 6.39 12.00 4.87
N ALA A 156 6.90 11.27 3.88
CA ALA A 156 8.22 10.66 3.91
C ALA A 156 9.35 11.70 3.90
N LEU A 157 9.30 12.67 2.99
CA LEU A 157 10.29 13.76 2.92
C LEU A 157 10.34 14.57 4.21
N TRP A 158 9.17 14.90 4.75
CA TRP A 158 9.02 15.59 6.03
C TRP A 158 9.57 14.79 7.22
N SER A 159 9.37 13.46 7.20
CA SER A 159 9.94 12.55 8.21
C SER A 159 11.47 12.57 8.20
N VAL A 160 12.07 12.55 7.02
CA VAL A 160 13.53 12.63 6.82
C VAL A 160 14.07 13.99 7.25
N ALA A 161 13.44 15.09 6.80
CA ALA A 161 13.89 16.45 7.11
C ALA A 161 13.89 16.75 8.62
N ARG A 162 12.88 16.27 9.36
CA ARG A 162 12.87 16.41 10.83
C ARG A 162 13.97 15.63 11.51
N LEU A 163 14.20 14.38 11.09
CA LEU A 163 15.27 13.54 11.64
C LEU A 163 16.65 14.17 11.41
N ALA A 164 16.89 14.68 10.20
CA ALA A 164 18.13 15.38 9.85
C ALA A 164 18.31 16.69 10.64
N SER A 165 17.22 17.36 10.99
CA SER A 165 17.25 18.61 11.78
C SER A 165 17.43 18.39 13.29
N GLY A 166 17.67 17.16 13.77
CA GLY A 166 17.78 16.83 15.19
C GLY A 166 16.47 16.99 15.98
N ARG A 167 15.36 17.33 15.31
CA ARG A 167 14.04 17.47 15.92
C ARG A 167 13.44 16.09 16.10
N THR A 168 12.99 15.77 17.30
CA THR A 168 12.30 14.49 17.53
C THR A 168 11.11 14.38 16.56
N PRO A 169 11.06 13.33 15.71
CA PRO A 169 10.01 13.23 14.72
C PRO A 169 8.67 13.14 15.46
N ALA A 170 7.65 13.86 14.98
CA ALA A 170 6.28 13.71 15.46
C ALA A 170 5.79 12.33 14.99
N VAL A 171 6.12 11.32 15.78
CA VAL A 171 5.60 9.97 15.63
C VAL A 171 4.62 9.81 16.80
N GLY A 172 3.49 10.50 16.69
CA GLY A 172 2.58 10.72 17.81
C GLY A 172 1.90 9.44 18.33
N GLY A 173 1.78 8.40 17.49
CA GLY A 173 1.14 7.13 17.85
C GLY A 173 2.12 6.07 18.36
N ALA A 174 3.01 5.58 17.49
CA ALA A 174 3.89 4.44 17.80
C ALA A 174 4.96 4.72 18.87
N ARG A 175 5.39 5.99 19.03
CA ARG A 175 6.35 6.38 20.08
C ARG A 175 5.69 6.52 21.45
N ARG A 176 4.40 6.90 21.53
CA ARG A 176 3.67 6.98 22.81
C ARG A 176 3.54 5.62 23.48
N GLU A 177 3.51 4.55 22.70
CA GLU A 177 3.45 3.18 23.20
C GLU A 177 4.85 2.58 23.46
N GLY A 178 5.94 3.30 23.19
CA GLY A 178 7.32 2.83 23.42
C GLY A 178 7.77 1.67 22.53
N LEU A 179 7.03 1.36 21.46
CA LEU A 179 7.17 0.11 20.72
C LEU A 179 8.24 0.14 19.60
N VAL A 180 8.63 1.32 19.08
CA VAL A 180 9.51 1.44 17.89
C VAL A 180 10.44 2.65 17.96
N SER A 181 11.69 2.51 17.47
CA SER A 181 12.66 3.61 17.39
C SER A 181 12.39 4.56 16.22
N ALA A 182 12.68 5.85 16.42
CA ALA A 182 12.46 6.91 15.42
C ALA A 182 13.09 6.64 14.03
N PRO A 183 14.33 6.12 13.92
CA PRO A 183 14.94 5.83 12.61
C PRO A 183 14.20 4.72 11.84
N ARG A 184 13.63 3.72 12.52
CA ARG A 184 12.88 2.63 11.88
C ARG A 184 11.56 3.13 11.28
N LEU A 185 10.91 4.07 11.94
CA LEU A 185 9.67 4.69 11.43
C LEU A 185 9.93 5.56 10.21
N VAL A 186 11.04 6.31 10.21
CA VAL A 186 11.47 7.06 9.02
C VAL A 186 11.80 6.12 7.87
N MET A 187 12.58 5.06 8.12
CA MET A 187 12.90 4.05 7.10
C MET A 187 11.65 3.38 6.53
N SER A 188 10.63 3.09 7.36
CA SER A 188 9.34 2.57 6.92
C SER A 188 8.62 3.53 5.96
N ASN A 189 8.49 4.81 6.33
CA ASN A 189 7.85 5.81 5.47
C ASN A 189 8.60 6.01 4.15
N VAL A 190 9.93 6.00 4.18
CA VAL A 190 10.77 6.10 2.98
C VAL A 190 10.56 4.91 2.06
N LEU A 191 10.55 3.68 2.59
CA LEU A 191 10.29 2.48 1.80
C LEU A 191 8.87 2.46 1.23
N ILE A 192 7.87 2.94 1.98
CA ILE A 192 6.50 3.08 1.47
C ILE A 192 6.43 4.10 0.32
N ALA A 193 7.10 5.24 0.46
CA ALA A 193 7.18 6.24 -0.60
C ALA A 193 7.92 5.69 -1.84
N LEU A 194 9.04 4.97 -1.64
CA LEU A 194 9.79 4.34 -2.73
C LEU A 194 8.94 3.31 -3.47
N GLY A 195 8.21 2.44 -2.75
CA GLY A 195 7.29 1.48 -3.36
C GLY A 195 6.19 2.17 -4.17
N THR A 196 5.66 3.28 -3.66
CA THR A 196 4.65 4.10 -4.38
C THR A 196 5.22 4.72 -5.67
N LEU A 197 6.46 5.19 -5.63
CA LEU A 197 7.16 5.71 -6.82
C LEU A 197 7.42 4.61 -7.86
N VAL A 198 7.84 3.41 -7.42
CA VAL A 198 8.03 2.26 -8.31
C VAL A 198 6.73 1.88 -9.02
N LEU A 199 5.62 1.82 -8.29
CA LEU A 199 4.30 1.55 -8.87
C LEU A 199 3.88 2.62 -9.89
N SER A 200 4.22 3.88 -9.62
CA SER A 200 3.92 5.00 -10.53
C SER A 200 4.79 5.01 -11.79
N ALA A 201 5.95 4.36 -11.76
CA ALA A 201 6.90 4.32 -12.88
C ALA A 201 6.43 3.43 -14.05
N SER A 202 5.36 2.63 -13.87
CA SER A 202 4.83 1.72 -14.89
C SER A 202 4.65 2.38 -16.26
N GLY A 203 4.01 3.56 -16.31
CA GLY A 203 3.75 4.26 -17.57
C GLY A 203 5.01 4.72 -18.32
N SER A 204 6.10 5.01 -17.59
CA SER A 204 7.38 5.38 -18.18
C SER A 204 8.10 4.20 -18.83
N LEU A 205 7.84 2.99 -18.33
CA LEU A 205 8.43 1.73 -18.84
C LEU A 205 7.58 1.09 -19.95
N ALA A 206 6.32 1.50 -20.10
CA ALA A 206 5.37 0.94 -21.06
C ALA A 206 5.88 0.99 -22.51
N GLY A 207 6.55 2.09 -22.91
CA GLY A 207 7.10 2.23 -24.26
C GLY A 207 8.27 1.30 -24.58
N ARG A 208 8.94 0.72 -23.58
CA ARG A 208 10.10 -0.18 -23.77
C ARG A 208 9.76 -1.65 -23.57
N LEU A 209 8.87 -1.96 -22.61
CA LEU A 209 8.56 -3.33 -22.21
C LEU A 209 7.18 -3.81 -22.69
N GLY A 210 6.35 -2.91 -23.21
CA GLY A 210 4.91 -3.13 -23.38
C GLY A 210 4.16 -2.79 -22.10
N GLU A 211 2.92 -2.31 -22.24
CA GLU A 211 2.11 -1.77 -21.13
C GLU A 211 1.86 -2.81 -20.03
N GLU A 212 1.45 -4.01 -20.41
CA GLU A 212 1.16 -5.12 -19.49
C GLU A 212 2.39 -5.60 -18.71
N ARG A 213 3.52 -5.82 -19.40
CA ARG A 213 4.77 -6.26 -18.79
C ARG A 213 5.36 -5.19 -17.88
N ALA A 214 5.38 -3.92 -18.34
CA ALA A 214 5.85 -2.80 -17.53
C ALA A 214 5.04 -2.65 -16.24
N PHE A 215 3.71 -2.76 -16.34
CA PHE A 215 2.82 -2.74 -15.19
C PHE A 215 3.11 -3.90 -14.23
N THR A 216 3.21 -5.13 -14.72
CA THR A 216 3.37 -6.28 -13.84
C THR A 216 4.74 -6.33 -13.17
N VAL A 217 5.82 -5.95 -13.87
CA VAL A 217 7.17 -5.84 -13.29
C VAL A 217 7.20 -4.80 -12.17
N THR A 218 6.67 -3.60 -12.42
CA THR A 218 6.63 -2.54 -11.40
C THR A 218 5.71 -2.91 -10.24
N LEU A 219 4.61 -3.62 -10.50
CA LEU A 219 3.71 -4.15 -9.46
C LEU A 219 4.43 -5.13 -8.54
N SER A 220 5.15 -6.12 -9.08
CA SER A 220 5.88 -7.13 -8.30
C SER A 220 7.04 -6.54 -7.51
N ILE A 221 7.79 -5.60 -8.08
CA ILE A 221 8.87 -4.92 -7.34
C ILE A 221 8.26 -4.02 -6.26
N GLY A 222 7.23 -3.25 -6.62
CA GLY A 222 6.55 -2.32 -5.72
C GLY A 222 5.99 -3.01 -4.48
N VAL A 223 5.31 -4.15 -4.64
CA VAL A 223 4.74 -4.89 -3.50
C VAL A 223 5.81 -5.41 -2.54
N VAL A 224 6.96 -5.87 -3.05
CA VAL A 224 8.08 -6.31 -2.22
C VAL A 224 8.68 -5.14 -1.44
N VAL A 225 8.88 -3.98 -2.09
CA VAL A 225 9.39 -2.78 -1.43
C VAL A 225 8.44 -2.29 -0.33
N LEU A 226 7.13 -2.26 -0.62
CA LEU A 226 6.10 -1.94 0.38
C LEU A 226 6.12 -2.92 1.56
N PHE A 227 6.25 -4.22 1.27
CA PHE A 227 6.31 -5.27 2.29
C PHE A 227 7.52 -5.11 3.22
N VAL A 228 8.71 -4.86 2.66
CA VAL A 228 9.92 -4.59 3.44
C VAL A 228 9.73 -3.33 4.30
N GLY A 229 9.16 -2.26 3.73
CA GLY A 229 8.84 -1.03 4.47
C GLY A 229 7.96 -1.26 5.69
N PHE A 230 7.01 -2.18 5.61
CA PHE A 230 6.15 -2.55 6.73
C PHE A 230 6.83 -3.44 7.79
N LEU A 231 7.77 -4.29 7.39
CA LEU A 231 8.47 -5.18 8.34
C LEU A 231 9.45 -4.40 9.23
N VAL A 232 9.98 -3.28 8.76
CA VAL A 232 11.00 -2.48 9.46
C VAL A 232 10.56 -2.00 10.86
N PRO A 233 9.36 -1.41 11.07
CA PRO A 233 8.88 -1.06 12.40
C PRO A 233 8.70 -2.25 13.34
N SER A 234 8.63 -3.47 12.80
CA SER A 234 8.20 -4.67 13.52
C SER A 234 9.33 -5.45 14.18
N ALA A 235 10.59 -5.16 13.86
CA ALA A 235 11.72 -5.75 14.57
C ALA A 235 11.70 -5.24 16.02
N ARG A 236 11.53 -6.13 17.01
CA ARG A 236 11.64 -5.75 18.42
C ARG A 236 13.07 -5.29 18.71
N VAL A 237 13.22 -4.29 19.56
CA VAL A 237 14.46 -4.15 20.32
C VAL A 237 14.42 -5.27 21.34
N THR A 238 15.20 -6.32 21.16
CA THR A 238 15.52 -7.24 22.26
C THR A 238 16.15 -6.36 23.33
N ALA A 239 15.45 -6.15 24.44
CA ALA A 239 16.02 -5.50 25.60
C ALA A 239 17.29 -6.28 25.96
N GLN A 240 18.46 -5.68 25.74
CA GLN A 240 19.71 -6.25 26.23
C GLN A 240 19.54 -6.41 27.73
N GLY A 241 19.66 -7.65 28.20
CA GLY A 241 19.66 -7.98 29.61
C GLY A 241 20.68 -7.10 30.31
N THR A 242 20.18 -6.23 31.18
CA THR A 242 21.01 -5.54 32.16
C THR A 242 21.34 -6.57 33.24
N THR A 243 22.22 -7.52 32.92
CA THR A 243 22.91 -8.27 33.97
C THR A 243 23.95 -7.32 34.55
N GLY A 244 23.59 -6.79 35.71
CA GLY A 244 24.33 -5.77 36.44
C GLY A 244 25.79 -6.14 36.63
N ARG A 245 26.65 -5.22 36.22
CA ARG A 245 27.97 -5.05 36.81
C ARG A 245 27.79 -4.58 38.26
N THR A 246 28.71 -4.99 39.12
CA THR A 246 29.07 -4.43 40.44
C THR A 246 28.59 -5.21 41.67
N ALA A 247 29.38 -6.23 42.05
CA ALA A 247 29.60 -6.59 43.45
C ALA A 247 31.12 -6.65 43.71
N THR A 248 31.77 -5.50 43.59
CA THR A 248 33.02 -5.21 44.30
C THR A 248 32.64 -4.49 45.58
N ARG A 249 32.62 -5.21 46.70
CA ARG A 249 32.76 -4.60 48.02
C ARG A 249 33.71 -5.46 48.84
N THR A 250 34.97 -5.06 48.81
CA THR A 250 35.94 -5.24 49.88
C THR A 250 35.36 -4.69 51.17
N VAL A 251 35.24 -5.52 52.22
CA VAL A 251 35.91 -5.40 53.53
C VAL A 251 36.00 -6.81 54.09
#